data_AF-A0A2W5TC08-F1
#
_entry.id   AF-A0A2W5TC08-F1
#
_cell.length_a   1.000
_cell.length_b   1.000
_cell.length_c   1.000
_cell.angle_alpha   90.00
_cell.angle_beta   90.00
_cell.angle_gamma   90.00
#
_symmetry.space_group_name_H-M   'P 1'
#
loop_
_entity.id
_entity.type
_entity.pdbx_description
1 polymer ?
#
loop_
_entity_poly.entity_id
_entity_poly.type
_entity_poly.pdbx_seq_one_letter_code
_entity_poly.pdbx_strand_id
1 'polypeptide(L)' 'MTPEEQLLVEQVTSAHRERGFDGSIREHRAWADLNDEGRLLAFEETVKLRDLEAAMDPQGFSTTVRALLGRLR' A
#
# COMPACT_ATOMS: atom_id res chain seq x y z
N MET A 1 -8.13 14.54 -12.32
CA MET A 1 -8.02 14.23 -10.89
C MET A 1 -7.77 15.51 -10.10
N THR A 2 -8.55 15.76 -9.07
CA THR A 2 -8.36 16.88 -8.13
C THR A 2 -7.22 16.56 -7.15
N PRO A 3 -6.66 17.56 -6.44
CA PRO A 3 -5.66 17.30 -5.40
C PRO A 3 -6.15 16.39 -4.27
N GLU A 4 -7.45 16.43 -3.96
CA GLU A 4 -8.06 15.58 -2.94
C GLU A 4 -8.13 14.12 -3.40
N GLU A 5 -8.52 13.89 -4.65
CA GLU A 5 -8.52 12.55 -5.25
C GLU A 5 -7.09 11.96 -5.32
N GLN A 6 -6.08 12.79 -5.63
CA GLN A 6 -4.68 12.36 -5.60
C GLN A 6 -4.24 11.92 -4.20
N LEU A 7 -4.61 12.70 -3.17
CA LEU A 7 -4.30 12.35 -1.79
C LEU A 7 -4.95 11.02 -1.37
N LEU A 8 -6.19 10.76 -1.78
CA LEU A 8 -6.86 9.48 -1.50
C LEU A 8 -6.11 8.31 -2.13
N VAL A 9 -5.68 8.46 -3.39
CA VAL A 9 -4.86 7.46 -4.10
C VAL A 9 -3.55 7.22 -3.34
N GLU A 10 -2.78 8.27 -3.03
CA GLU A 10 -1.52 8.16 -2.30
C GLU A 10 -1.68 7.41 -0.96
N GLN A 11 -2.75 7.71 -0.22
CA GLN A 11 -3.02 7.07 1.07
C GLN A 11 -3.24 5.55 0.92
N VAL A 12 -4.06 5.12 -0.05
CA VAL A 12 -4.38 3.69 -0.23
C VAL A 12 -3.22 2.87 -0.82
N THR A 13 -2.29 3.52 -1.54
CA THR A 13 -1.09 2.91 -2.14
C THR A 13 -0.10 2.39 -1.08
N SER A 14 -0.11 2.96 0.12
CA SER A 14 0.78 2.53 1.20
C SER A 14 0.51 1.08 1.65
N ALA A 15 1.53 0.39 2.16
CA ALA A 15 1.37 -0.97 2.72
C ALA A 15 0.81 -0.99 4.15
N HIS A 16 0.67 0.18 4.80
CA HIS A 16 0.19 0.28 6.18
C HIS A 16 -1.33 0.06 6.26
N ARG A 17 -1.79 -0.68 7.28
CA ARG A 17 -3.22 -0.87 7.58
C ARG A 17 -3.45 -0.73 9.07
N GLU A 18 -4.53 -0.04 9.45
CA GLU A 18 -4.99 0.00 10.84
C GLU A 18 -5.30 -1.42 11.32
N ARG A 19 -5.02 -1.69 12.61
CA ARG A 19 -5.36 -2.97 13.25
C ARG A 19 -6.46 -2.78 14.27
N GLY A 20 -7.40 -3.74 14.31
CA GLY A 20 -8.35 -3.85 15.39
C GLY A 20 -7.69 -4.24 16.72
N PHE A 21 -8.43 -4.09 17.83
CA PHE A 21 -7.97 -4.51 19.16
C PHE A 21 -7.67 -6.02 19.23
N ASP A 22 -8.37 -6.80 18.41
CA ASP A 22 -8.18 -8.25 18.21
C ASP A 22 -7.01 -8.59 17.24
N GLY A 23 -6.30 -7.57 16.74
CA GLY A 23 -5.22 -7.73 15.76
C GLY A 23 -5.67 -7.91 14.31
N SER A 24 -6.99 -7.89 14.04
CA SER A 24 -7.55 -7.96 12.69
C SER A 24 -7.06 -6.79 11.83
N ILE A 25 -6.80 -7.05 10.54
CA ILE A 25 -6.45 -6.00 9.58
C ILE A 25 -7.73 -5.31 9.13
N ARG A 26 -7.77 -3.98 9.20
CA ARG A 26 -8.87 -3.18 8.66
C ARG A 26 -8.54 -2.69 7.26
N GLU A 27 -9.57 -2.53 6.45
CA GLU A 27 -9.45 -1.82 5.17
C GLU A 27 -9.01 -0.37 5.40
N HIS A 28 -8.31 0.19 4.42
CA HIS A 28 -7.89 1.58 4.48
C HIS A 28 -9.11 2.49 4.27
N ARG A 29 -9.38 3.44 5.18
CA ARG A 29 -10.60 4.26 5.15
C ARG A 29 -10.82 5.00 3.83
N ALA A 30 -9.75 5.58 3.28
CA ALA A 30 -9.76 6.28 1.99
C ALA A 30 -10.19 5.39 0.79
N TRP A 31 -10.19 4.06 0.92
CA TRP A 31 -10.65 3.17 -0.15
C TRP A 31 -12.14 3.35 -0.45
N ALA A 32 -12.95 3.61 0.56
CA ALA A 32 -14.39 3.81 0.40
C ALA A 32 -14.73 5.09 -0.36
N ASP A 33 -13.83 6.09 -0.31
CA ASP A 33 -14.01 7.40 -0.93
C ASP A 33 -13.53 7.44 -2.39
N LEU A 34 -12.83 6.40 -2.86
CA LEU A 34 -12.42 6.29 -4.24
C LEU A 34 -13.57 5.81 -5.15
N ASN A 35 -13.72 6.50 -6.28
CA ASN A 35 -14.51 6.01 -7.41
C ASN A 35 -13.77 4.90 -8.18
N ASP A 36 -14.42 4.32 -9.20
CA ASP A 36 -13.85 3.20 -9.95
C ASP A 36 -12.53 3.55 -10.67
N GLU A 37 -12.42 4.76 -11.21
CA GLU A 37 -11.18 5.25 -11.84
C GLU A 37 -10.05 5.38 -10.82
N GLY A 38 -10.33 5.95 -9.64
CA GLY A 38 -9.36 6.09 -8.56
C GLY A 38 -8.87 4.75 -8.02
N ARG A 39 -9.73 3.73 -7.99
CA ARG A 39 -9.33 2.36 -7.60
C ARG A 39 -8.38 1.71 -8.60
N LEU A 40 -8.61 1.93 -9.91
CA LEU A 40 -7.70 1.48 -10.95
C LEU A 40 -6.35 2.20 -10.85
N LEU A 41 -6.36 3.52 -10.67
CA LEU A 41 -5.12 4.28 -10.51
C LEU A 41 -4.36 3.85 -9.25
N ALA A 42 -5.04 3.61 -8.13
CA ALA A 42 -4.41 3.11 -6.91
C ALA A 42 -3.68 1.78 -7.12
N PHE A 43 -4.23 0.88 -7.94
CA PHE A 43 -3.54 -0.35 -8.33
C PHE A 43 -2.27 -0.05 -9.12
N GLU A 44 -2.36 0.80 -10.15
CA GLU A 44 -1.22 1.16 -11.01
C GLU A 44 -0.09 1.83 -10.20
N GLU A 45 -0.42 2.78 -9.32
CA GLU A 45 0.56 3.44 -8.45
C GLU A 45 1.15 2.48 -7.42
N THR A 46 0.38 1.49 -6.95
CA THR A 46 0.91 0.45 -6.04
C THR A 46 1.95 -0.41 -6.73
N VAL A 47 1.74 -0.79 -7.99
CA VAL A 47 2.74 -1.56 -8.76
C VAL A 47 4.04 -0.75 -8.89
N LYS A 48 3.95 0.53 -9.28
CA LYS A 48 5.12 1.43 -9.38
C LYS A 48 5.85 1.55 -8.04
N LEU A 49 5.12 1.70 -6.93
CA LEU A 49 5.72 1.79 -5.60
C LEU A 49 6.48 0.50 -5.24
N ARG A 50 5.96 -0.68 -5.58
CA ARG A 50 6.62 -1.97 -5.32
C ARG A 50 7.92 -2.11 -6.11
N ASP A 51 7.97 -1.63 -7.35
CA ASP A 51 9.20 -1.62 -8.16
C ASP A 51 10.27 -0.71 -7.53
N LEU A 52 9.87 0.48 -7.06
CA LEU A 52 10.75 1.40 -6.35
C LEU A 52 11.27 0.81 -5.04
N GLU A 53 10.40 0.17 -4.25
CA GLU A 53 10.78 -0.52 -3.01
C GLU A 53 11.78 -1.64 -3.27
N ALA A 54 11.55 -2.46 -4.30
CA ALA A 54 12.46 -3.54 -4.68
C ALA A 54 13.82 -3.00 -5.13
N ALA A 55 13.85 -1.90 -5.89
CA ALA A 55 15.09 -1.28 -6.34
C ALA A 55 15.97 -0.72 -5.19
N MET A 56 15.36 -0.42 -4.04
CA MET A 56 16.09 0.05 -2.84
C MET A 56 16.70 -1.08 -2.00
N ASP A 57 16.41 -2.34 -2.33
CA ASP A 57 16.91 -3.50 -1.60
C ASP A 57 17.92 -4.29 -2.47
N PRO A 58 19.13 -4.63 -1.96
CA PRO A 58 20.13 -5.36 -2.74
C PRO A 58 19.66 -6.71 -3.28
N GLN A 59 18.65 -7.31 -2.64
CA GLN A 59 18.08 -8.60 -3.02
C GLN A 59 16.73 -8.45 -3.74
N GLY A 60 16.30 -7.21 -4.03
CA GLY A 60 15.03 -6.93 -4.69
C GLY A 60 13.81 -7.12 -3.79
N PHE A 61 13.98 -7.21 -2.47
CA PHE A 61 12.89 -7.48 -1.55
C PHE A 61 12.15 -6.22 -1.13
N SER A 62 10.82 -6.28 -1.16
CA SER A 62 10.00 -5.24 -0.54
C SER A 62 10.12 -5.26 0.99
N THR A 63 9.70 -4.17 1.62
CA THR A 63 9.66 -4.05 3.09
C THR A 63 8.80 -5.15 3.73
N THR A 64 7.71 -5.54 3.06
CA THR A 64 6.86 -6.67 3.47
C THR A 64 7.61 -8.00 3.46
N VAL A 65 8.41 -8.27 2.43
CA VAL A 65 9.23 -9.50 2.35
C VAL A 65 10.25 -9.53 3.47
N ARG A 66 10.95 -8.41 3.73
CA ARG A 66 11.90 -8.29 4.86
C ARG A 66 11.22 -8.56 6.20
N ALA A 67 10.02 -7.99 6.42
CA ALA A 67 9.26 -8.21 7.65
C ALA A 67 8.83 -9.67 7.84
N LEU A 68 8.44 -10.36 6.75
CA LEU A 68 8.13 -11.79 6.79
C LEU A 68 9.36 -12.64 7.10
N LEU A 69 10.47 -12.43 6.37
CA LEU A 69 11.71 -13.18 6.56
C LEU A 69 12.27 -13.03 7.98
N GLY A 70 12.09 -11.86 8.61
CA GLY A 70 12.46 -11.63 10.01
C GLY A 70 11.65 -12.45 11.02
N ARG A 71 10.43 -12.91 10.67
CA ARG A 71 9.57 -13.75 11.53
C ARG A 71 9.79 -15.25 11.36
N LEU A 72 10.41 -15.65 10.25
CA LEU A 72 10.70 -17.06 9.96
C LEU A 72 12.03 -17.54 10.56
N ARG A 73 12.76 -16.64 11.24
CA ARG A 73 13.99 -16.93 11.98
C ARG A 73 13.66 -17.13 13.45
#